data_AF-A0A359LU54-F1
#
_entry.id   AF-A0A359LU54-F1
#
_cell.length_a   1.000
_cell.length_b   1.000
_cell.length_c   1.000
_cell.angle_alpha   90.00
_cell.angle_beta   90.00
_cell.angle_gamma   90.00
#
_symmetry.space_group_name_H-M   'P 1'
#
loop_
_entity.id
_entity.type
_entity.pdbx_description
1 polymer ?
#
loop_
_entity_poly.entity_id
_entity_poly.type
_entity_poly.pdbx_seq_one_letter_code
_entity_poly.pdbx_strand_id
1 'polypeptide(L)'
;SVEAALAELEMAQARGDSARLRKAAERLRTLARERGSSLLLARALHTLAVCELQIAEYGAAERLLRQAVAEYGQSGYRLGTLRAGGTRASAAMSRGDAEGAAGEYAKLAEAAREIGALPI
;
A
#
# COMPACT_ATOMS: atom_id res chain seq x y z
N SER A 1 11.89 16.54 -7.52
CA SER A 1 12.66 15.29 -7.52
C SER A 1 11.86 14.21 -6.80
N VAL A 2 12.34 12.95 -6.81
CA VAL A 2 11.79 11.86 -5.99
C VAL A 2 11.86 12.20 -4.51
N GLU A 3 13.00 12.72 -4.05
CA GLU A 3 13.22 13.12 -2.65
C GLU A 3 12.17 14.12 -2.15
N ALA A 4 11.90 15.16 -2.95
CA ALA A 4 10.89 16.15 -2.58
C ALA A 4 9.48 15.55 -2.49
N ALA A 5 9.16 14.57 -3.35
CA ALA A 5 7.86 13.89 -3.30
C ALA A 5 7.75 12.97 -2.07
N LEU A 6 8.83 12.27 -1.71
CA LEU A 6 8.89 11.46 -0.49
C LEU A 6 8.81 12.31 0.77
N ALA A 7 9.54 13.42 0.83
CA ALA A 7 9.51 14.35 1.95
C ALA A 7 8.11 14.94 2.15
N GLU A 8 7.45 15.41 1.09
CA GLU A 8 6.08 15.92 1.19
C GLU A 8 5.10 14.82 1.63
N LEU A 9 5.27 13.59 1.12
CA LEU A 9 4.44 12.45 1.51
C LEU A 9 4.58 12.15 3.01
N GLU A 10 5.80 12.12 3.53
CA GLU A 10 6.09 11.88 4.94
C GLU A 10 5.58 13.01 5.85
N MET A 11 5.77 14.26 5.43
CA MET A 11 5.23 15.43 6.15
C MET A 11 3.70 15.43 6.16
N ALA A 12 3.06 15.14 5.02
CA ALA A 12 1.61 15.07 4.92
C ALA A 12 1.04 13.94 5.79
N GLN A 13 1.70 12.78 5.79
CA GLN A 13 1.33 11.65 6.64
C GLN A 13 1.44 12.00 8.13
N ALA A 14 2.54 12.62 8.55
CA ALA A 14 2.76 13.03 9.93
C ALA A 14 1.73 14.08 10.41
N ARG A 15 1.21 14.90 9.50
CA ARG A 15 0.20 15.92 9.79
C ARG A 15 -1.25 15.45 9.60
N GLY A 16 -1.46 14.24 9.09
CA GLY A 16 -2.80 13.77 8.69
C GLY A 16 -3.44 14.58 7.55
N ASP A 17 -2.64 15.33 6.77
CA ASP A 17 -3.13 16.15 5.67
C ASP A 17 -3.41 15.26 4.45
N SER A 18 -4.65 14.78 4.35
CA SER A 18 -5.05 13.81 3.33
C SER A 18 -4.96 14.39 1.91
N ALA A 19 -5.19 15.70 1.74
CA ALA A 19 -5.10 16.37 0.44
C ALA A 19 -3.65 16.45 -0.05
N ARG A 20 -2.72 16.86 0.83
CA ARG A 20 -1.29 16.85 0.50
C ARG A 20 -0.76 15.43 0.30
N LEU A 21 -1.21 14.48 1.12
CA LEU A 21 -0.81 13.08 1.03
C LEU A 21 -1.15 12.52 -0.36
N ARG A 22 -2.40 12.73 -0.82
CA ARG A 22 -2.84 12.32 -2.15
C ARG A 22 -2.01 12.99 -3.25
N LYS A 23 -1.78 14.31 -3.17
CA LYS A 23 -0.99 15.05 -4.16
C LYS A 23 0.47 14.58 -4.22
N ALA A 24 1.08 14.32 -3.08
CA ALA A 24 2.45 13.82 -2.99
C ALA A 24 2.57 12.40 -3.55
N ALA A 25 1.61 11.53 -3.23
CA ALA A 25 1.54 10.17 -3.76
C ALA A 25 1.32 10.14 -5.27
N GLU A 26 0.45 11.00 -5.81
CA GLU A 26 0.27 11.16 -7.27
C GLU A 26 1.57 11.59 -7.96
N ARG A 27 2.26 12.58 -7.39
CA ARG A 27 3.55 13.02 -7.91
C ARG A 27 4.60 11.90 -7.87
N LEU A 28 4.66 11.16 -6.75
CA LEU A 28 5.57 10.02 -6.59
C LEU A 28 5.27 8.92 -7.61
N ARG A 29 4.00 8.65 -7.89
CA ARG A 29 3.57 7.66 -8.90
C ARG A 29 4.09 8.00 -10.29
N THR A 30 3.97 9.26 -10.71
CA THR A 30 4.49 9.72 -12.01
C THR A 30 6.01 9.57 -12.08
N LEU A 31 6.72 10.07 -11.06
CA LEU A 31 8.19 9.98 -11.00
C LEU A 31 8.67 8.52 -10.96
N ALA A 32 7.97 7.65 -10.25
CA ALA A 32 8.32 6.23 -10.17
C ALA A 32 8.22 5.54 -11.52
N ARG A 33 7.18 5.85 -12.32
CA ARG A 33 7.03 5.34 -13.68
C ARG A 33 8.11 5.84 -14.62
N GLU A 34 8.40 7.14 -14.59
CA GLU A 34 9.50 7.73 -15.38
C GLU A 34 10.85 7.10 -15.08
N ARG A 35 11.06 6.67 -13.83
CA ARG A 35 12.31 6.05 -13.35
C ARG A 35 12.31 4.53 -13.43
N GLY A 36 11.20 3.89 -13.80
CA GLY A 36 11.06 2.44 -13.79
C GLY A 36 11.23 1.81 -12.40
N SER A 37 10.89 2.53 -11.32
CA SER A 37 11.09 2.05 -9.95
C SER A 37 9.82 1.41 -9.38
N SER A 38 9.79 0.07 -9.37
CA SER A 38 8.67 -0.69 -8.77
C SER A 38 8.48 -0.38 -7.28
N LEU A 39 9.55 -0.19 -6.50
CA LEU A 39 9.44 0.13 -5.08
C LEU A 39 8.72 1.47 -4.84
N LEU A 40 9.12 2.52 -5.58
CA LEU A 40 8.50 3.83 -5.45
C LEU A 40 7.06 3.83 -5.97
N LEU A 41 6.80 3.06 -7.03
CA LEU A 41 5.46 2.91 -7.60
C LEU A 41 4.54 2.20 -6.60
N ALA A 42 5.00 1.11 -5.99
CA ALA A 42 4.28 0.39 -4.95
C ALA A 42 3.93 1.28 -3.75
N ARG A 43 4.90 2.08 -3.28
CA ARG A 43 4.68 3.03 -2.18
C ARG A 43 3.61 4.07 -2.53
N ALA A 44 3.70 4.66 -3.72
CA ALA A 44 2.71 5.63 -4.18
C ALA A 44 1.31 5.02 -4.30
N LEU A 45 1.18 3.83 -4.90
CA LEU A 45 -0.08 3.12 -5.05
C LEU A 45 -0.69 2.74 -3.70
N HIS A 46 0.11 2.27 -2.75
CA HIS A 46 -0.35 1.96 -1.40
C HIS A 46 -0.89 3.20 -0.69
N THR A 47 -0.18 4.33 -0.75
CA THR A 47 -0.64 5.59 -0.16
C THR A 47 -1.94 6.08 -0.81
N LEU A 48 -2.05 6.04 -2.14
CA LEU A 48 -3.30 6.40 -2.83
C LEU A 48 -4.46 5.50 -2.40
N ALA A 49 -4.22 4.19 -2.23
CA ALA A 49 -5.26 3.29 -1.77
C ALA A 49 -5.76 3.66 -0.37
N VAL A 50 -4.85 4.03 0.54
CA VAL A 50 -5.23 4.52 1.87
C VAL A 50 -6.11 5.76 1.76
N CYS A 51 -5.78 6.70 0.87
CA CYS A 51 -6.62 7.86 0.61
C CYS A 51 -8.02 7.48 0.10
N GLU A 52 -8.16 6.49 -0.78
CA GLU A 52 -9.47 6.02 -1.23
C GLU A 52 -10.26 5.33 -0.10
N LEU A 53 -9.59 4.56 0.78
CA LEU A 53 -10.23 3.95 1.95
C LEU A 53 -10.79 5.00 2.92
N GLN A 54 -10.11 6.14 3.10
CA GLN A 54 -10.58 7.22 3.97
C GLN A 54 -11.91 7.84 3.53
N ILE A 55 -12.23 7.73 2.23
CA ILE A 55 -13.50 8.22 1.65
C ILE A 55 -14.45 7.07 1.28
N ALA A 56 -14.21 5.86 1.82
CA ALA A 56 -15.00 4.66 1.56
C ALA A 56 -15.06 4.21 0.08
N GLU A 57 -14.11 4.64 -0.75
CA GLU A 57 -13.97 4.21 -2.15
C GLU A 57 -13.23 2.86 -2.24
N TYR A 58 -13.84 1.83 -1.66
CA TYR A 58 -13.18 0.54 -1.48
C TYR A 58 -12.81 -0.17 -2.80
N GLY A 59 -13.60 0.02 -3.86
CA GLY A 59 -13.30 -0.54 -5.18
C GLY A 59 -12.05 0.09 -5.80
N ALA A 60 -11.87 1.40 -5.65
CA ALA A 60 -10.66 2.09 -6.08
C ALA A 60 -9.45 1.66 -5.26
N ALA A 61 -9.61 1.60 -3.93
CA ALA A 61 -8.58 1.13 -3.01
C ALA A 61 -8.12 -0.30 -3.35
N GLU A 62 -9.04 -1.22 -3.64
CA GLU A 62 -8.73 -2.61 -3.94
C GLU A 62 -7.84 -2.73 -5.20
N ARG A 63 -8.18 -2.01 -6.27
CA ARG A 63 -7.36 -1.99 -7.50
C ARG A 63 -5.95 -1.47 -7.22
N LEU A 64 -5.85 -0.38 -6.46
CA LEU A 64 -4.57 0.23 -6.11
C LEU A 64 -3.72 -0.71 -5.23
N LEU A 65 -4.33 -1.39 -4.25
CA LEU A 65 -3.64 -2.34 -3.37
C LEU A 65 -3.16 -3.57 -4.13
N ARG A 66 -3.96 -4.12 -5.05
CA ARG A 66 -3.52 -5.25 -5.89
C ARG A 66 -2.29 -4.87 -6.73
N GLN A 67 -2.29 -3.67 -7.31
CA GLN A 67 -1.12 -3.16 -8.03
C GLN A 67 0.07 -2.95 -7.09
N ALA A 68 -0.14 -2.37 -5.90
CA ALA A 68 0.93 -2.18 -4.92
C ALA A 68 1.57 -3.49 -4.47
N VAL A 69 0.78 -4.54 -4.21
CA VAL A 69 1.27 -5.89 -3.87
C VAL A 69 2.16 -6.45 -4.98
N ALA A 70 1.73 -6.34 -6.25
CA ALA A 70 2.51 -6.81 -7.38
C ALA A 70 3.85 -6.06 -7.51
N GLU A 71 3.84 -4.74 -7.41
CA GLU A 71 5.03 -3.90 -7.53
C GLU A 71 6.01 -4.09 -6.36
N TYR A 72 5.52 -4.26 -5.12
CA TYR A 72 6.37 -4.62 -3.99
C TYR A 72 7.03 -5.99 -4.21
N GLY A 73 6.27 -6.97 -4.73
CA GLY A 73 6.79 -8.27 -5.13
C GLY A 73 7.90 -8.16 -6.18
N GLN A 74 7.68 -7.40 -7.24
CA GLN A 74 8.69 -7.15 -8.29
C GLN A 74 9.95 -6.47 -7.75
N SER A 75 9.82 -5.54 -6.79
CA SER A 75 10.97 -4.90 -6.14
C SER A 75 11.72 -5.79 -5.16
N GLY A 76 11.17 -6.95 -4.80
CA GLY A 76 11.70 -7.83 -3.76
C GLY A 76 11.44 -7.35 -2.32
N TYR A 77 10.70 -6.25 -2.13
CA TYR A 77 10.42 -5.71 -0.80
C TYR A 77 9.27 -6.46 -0.10
N ARG A 78 9.60 -7.63 0.45
CA ARG A 78 8.65 -8.57 1.06
C ARG A 78 7.78 -7.95 2.16
N LEU A 79 8.35 -7.11 3.03
CA LEU A 79 7.58 -6.42 4.08
C LEU A 79 6.55 -5.45 3.47
N GLY A 80 6.89 -4.80 2.36
CA GLY A 80 5.95 -3.97 1.59
C GLY A 80 4.78 -4.78 1.06
N THR A 81 5.05 -5.96 0.48
CA THR A 81 4.03 -6.90 -0.01
C THR A 81 3.06 -7.28 1.11
N LEU A 82 3.57 -7.66 2.29
CA LEU A 82 2.76 -8.01 3.45
C LEU A 82 1.89 -6.84 3.93
N ARG A 83 2.46 -5.62 4.01
CA ARG A 83 1.71 -4.43 4.44
C ARG A 83 0.57 -4.07 3.48
N ALA A 84 0.83 -4.11 2.17
CA ALA A 84 -0.21 -3.84 1.17
C ALA A 84 -1.28 -4.94 1.17
N GLY A 85 -0.87 -6.20 1.30
CA GLY A 85 -1.79 -7.35 1.44
C GLY A 85 -2.67 -7.24 2.67
N GLY A 86 -2.10 -6.92 3.83
CA GLY A 86 -2.85 -6.74 5.08
C GLY A 86 -3.86 -5.59 4.99
N THR A 87 -3.48 -4.48 4.34
CA THR A 87 -4.40 -3.36 4.07
C THR A 87 -5.57 -3.80 3.18
N ARG A 88 -5.31 -4.64 2.17
CA ARG A 88 -6.34 -5.19 1.27
C ARG A 88 -7.29 -6.13 2.02
N ALA A 89 -6.76 -7.00 2.88
CA ALA A 89 -7.58 -7.87 3.72
C ALA A 89 -8.46 -7.06 4.70
N SER A 90 -7.92 -5.99 5.31
CA SER A 90 -8.71 -5.07 6.15
C SER A 90 -9.85 -4.44 5.36
N ALA A 91 -9.57 -3.97 4.14
CA ALA A 91 -10.57 -3.35 3.29
C ALA A 91 -11.68 -4.34 2.86
N ALA A 92 -11.34 -5.59 2.60
CA ALA A 92 -12.31 -6.65 2.32
C ALA A 92 -13.23 -6.91 3.53
N MET A 93 -12.65 -6.96 4.73
CA MET A 93 -13.40 -7.09 5.98
C MET A 93 -14.37 -5.92 6.19
N SER A 94 -13.94 -4.68 5.94
CA SER A 94 -14.81 -3.49 6.03
C SER A 94 -15.97 -3.50 5.02
N ARG A 95 -15.86 -4.27 3.93
CA ARG A 95 -16.94 -4.47 2.94
C ARG A 95 -17.87 -5.65 3.27
N GLY A 96 -17.62 -6.36 4.36
CA GLY A 96 -18.41 -7.53 4.77
C GLY A 96 -17.87 -8.88 4.26
N ASP A 97 -16.70 -8.91 3.61
CA ASP A 97 -16.04 -10.17 3.22
C ASP A 97 -15.10 -10.66 4.34
N ALA A 98 -15.71 -11.08 5.45
CA ALA A 98 -14.97 -11.52 6.63
C ALA A 98 -14.24 -12.85 6.40
N GLU A 99 -14.87 -13.80 5.71
CA GLU A 99 -14.29 -15.12 5.43
C GLU A 99 -13.09 -15.00 4.47
N GLY A 100 -13.24 -14.24 3.39
CA GLY A 100 -12.15 -13.97 2.44
C GLY A 100 -10.99 -13.23 3.12
N ALA A 101 -11.29 -12.22 3.94
CA ALA A 101 -10.26 -11.50 4.70
C ALA A 101 -9.50 -12.41 5.67
N ALA A 102 -10.18 -13.30 6.39
CA ALA A 102 -9.55 -14.24 7.31
C ALA A 102 -8.58 -15.20 6.59
N GLY A 103 -8.99 -15.72 5.43
CA GLY A 103 -8.13 -16.56 4.60
C GLY A 103 -6.87 -15.84 4.11
N GLU A 104 -7.00 -14.57 3.70
CA GLU A 104 -5.85 -13.76 3.29
C GLU A 104 -4.93 -13.42 4.48
N TYR A 105 -5.49 -13.11 5.65
CA TYR A 105 -4.69 -12.88 6.86
C TYR A 105 -3.89 -14.10 7.30
N ALA A 106 -4.47 -15.31 7.18
CA ALA A 106 -3.75 -16.54 7.50
C ALA A 106 -2.49 -16.71 6.63
N LYS A 107 -2.63 -16.52 5.31
CA LYS A 107 -1.51 -16.57 4.36
C LYS A 107 -0.46 -15.49 4.66
N LEU A 108 -0.90 -14.27 4.98
CA LEU A 108 0.00 -13.17 5.33
C LEU A 108 0.77 -13.45 6.63
N ALA A 109 0.14 -14.07 7.61
CA ALA A 109 0.78 -14.44 8.88
C ALA A 109 1.86 -15.50 8.66
N GLU A 110 1.58 -16.51 7.83
CA GLU A 110 2.57 -17.52 7.44
C GLU A 110 3.77 -16.89 6.73
N ALA A 111 3.52 -16.08 5.69
CA ALA A 111 4.58 -15.37 4.97
C ALA A 111 5.36 -14.38 5.88
N ALA A 112 4.71 -13.79 6.89
CA ALA A 112 5.38 -12.94 7.86
C ALA A 112 6.33 -13.73 8.78
N ARG A 113 5.96 -14.95 9.18
CA ARG A 113 6.86 -15.86 9.93
C ARG A 113 8.07 -16.27 9.10
N GLU A 114 7.87 -16.61 7.83
CA GLU A 114 8.96 -17.01 6.92
C GLU A 114 10.05 -15.95 6.79
N ILE A 115 9.68 -14.67 6.89
CA ILE A 115 10.64 -13.55 6.80
C ILE A 115 11.07 -13.01 8.18
N GLY A 116 10.67 -13.66 9.28
CA GLY A 116 10.99 -13.25 10.65
C GLY A 116 10.29 -11.97 11.12
N ALA A 117 9.23 -11.53 10.44
CA ALA A 117 8.42 -10.38 10.84
C ALA A 117 7.38 -10.74 11.92
N LEU A 118 7.10 -12.03 12.11
CA LEU A 118 6.32 -12.57 13.23
C LEU A 118 7.05 -13.77 13.85
N PRO A 119 6.87 -14.03 15.16
CA PRO A 119 7.37 -15.24 15.78
C PRO A 119 6.68 -16.48 15.20
N ILE A 120 7.45 -17.57 15.10
CA ILE A 120 6.98 -18.90 14.69
C ILE A 120 6.05 -19.54 15.72
#